data_AF-A0A177EGL3-F1
#
_entry.id   AF-A0A177EGL3-F1
#
_cell.length_a   1.000
_cell.length_b   1.000
_cell.length_c   1.000
_cell.angle_alpha   90.00
_cell.angle_beta   90.00
_cell.angle_gamma   90.00
#
_symmetry.space_group_name_H-M   'P 1'
#
loop_
_entity.id
_entity.type
_entity.pdbx_description
1 polymer ?
#
loop_
_entity_poly.entity_id
_entity_poly.type
_entity_poly.pdbx_seq_one_letter_code
_entity_poly.pdbx_strand_id
1 'polypeptide(L)'
;MFLLPGEKILKHDIINTSLGIKTEEITRHSTHSTISNAQCIKSNAHSTLNSTHSTISNAHSTRHNTHSTVSNTHSTISNAHSTRHNAHSTISNTHSTISNTLNSTLSNTLNSTHSTLSNTLNSAHSTISNAHSTRHNAHSTVSNSVHVSCAVGELLSLGMGKYWVNYKQFRYLPLLDDIVLGVVKGKGKDTYKVDIGGPSYAIINYLDFPSATKRNRVTLSVGDVLLGQVVEDSLHCESVISCRTESIPGMGVLKNGVLLKVGILQSRKYLLHPPDVSSSMCIFSMNGYVWVSPPTQENIKEVLSLI
;
A
#
# COMPACT_ATOMS: atom_id res chain seq x y z
N MET A 1 -66.22 123.00 131.85
CA MET A 1 -65.16 123.15 132.86
C MET A 1 -64.29 121.89 132.79
N PHE A 2 -63.00 122.08 132.44
CA PHE A 2 -61.80 121.24 132.64
C PHE A 2 -61.75 119.70 132.36
N LEU A 3 -60.75 119.34 131.53
CA LEU A 3 -59.67 118.29 131.64
C LEU A 3 -59.90 116.76 131.45
N LEU A 4 -59.35 116.22 130.33
CA LEU A 4 -58.20 115.28 130.11
C LEU A 4 -57.81 114.18 131.16
N PRO A 5 -56.94 113.16 130.86
CA PRO A 5 -56.59 112.43 129.60
C PRO A 5 -56.31 110.87 129.73
N GLY A 6 -56.13 110.19 128.57
CA GLY A 6 -55.24 108.99 128.31
C GLY A 6 -55.84 107.58 128.45
N GLU A 7 -55.61 106.54 127.63
CA GLU A 7 -54.77 106.25 126.44
C GLU A 7 -55.29 104.94 125.73
N LYS A 8 -54.70 104.51 124.61
CA LYS A 8 -55.37 103.92 123.42
C LYS A 8 -54.66 102.65 122.86
N ILE A 9 -55.37 101.83 122.04
CA ILE A 9 -54.93 100.91 120.93
C ILE A 9 -54.95 99.37 121.16
N LEU A 10 -55.70 98.63 120.30
CA LEU A 10 -55.41 97.32 119.61
C LEU A 10 -56.70 96.52 119.29
N LYS A 11 -57.20 96.54 118.04
CA LYS A 11 -58.16 95.55 117.49
C LYS A 11 -58.29 95.58 115.94
N HIS A 12 -57.86 96.66 115.28
CA HIS A 12 -58.07 96.85 113.83
C HIS A 12 -56.99 96.21 112.92
N ASP A 13 -55.78 95.93 113.43
CA ASP A 13 -54.69 95.31 112.65
C ASP A 13 -54.85 93.79 112.43
N ILE A 14 -55.74 93.14 113.19
CA ILE A 14 -55.90 91.67 113.12
C ILE A 14 -56.72 91.25 111.88
N ILE A 15 -57.69 92.06 111.43
CA ILE A 15 -58.61 91.67 110.34
C ILE A 15 -57.96 91.81 108.95
N ASN A 16 -57.23 92.90 108.69
CA ASN A 16 -56.53 93.08 107.41
C ASN A 16 -55.41 92.05 107.22
N THR A 17 -54.71 91.70 108.31
CA THR A 17 -53.71 90.63 108.33
C THR A 17 -54.36 89.27 108.00
N SER A 18 -55.55 88.99 108.54
CA SER A 18 -56.26 87.72 108.30
C SER A 18 -56.77 87.56 106.84
N LEU A 19 -57.23 88.65 106.20
CA LEU A 19 -57.65 88.65 104.79
C LEU A 19 -56.46 88.54 103.81
N GLY A 20 -55.33 89.20 104.12
CA GLY A 20 -54.09 89.02 103.36
C GLY A 20 -53.59 87.58 103.40
N ILE A 21 -53.56 86.98 104.60
CA ILE A 21 -53.19 85.57 104.80
C ILE A 21 -54.12 84.63 104.02
N LYS A 22 -55.44 84.86 104.02
CA LYS A 22 -56.42 84.00 103.31
C LYS A 22 -56.28 84.07 101.78
N THR A 23 -55.92 85.25 101.25
CA THR A 23 -55.71 85.47 99.81
C THR A 23 -54.37 84.87 99.34
N GLU A 24 -53.32 85.01 100.15
CA GLU A 24 -52.05 84.31 99.94
C GLU A 24 -52.25 82.79 100.01
N GLU A 25 -53.06 82.28 100.95
CA GLU A 25 -53.32 80.85 101.11
C GLU A 25 -54.08 80.25 99.92
N ILE A 26 -55.10 80.95 99.38
CA ILE A 26 -55.82 80.55 98.16
C ILE A 26 -54.88 80.56 96.94
N THR A 27 -54.06 81.60 96.79
CA THR A 27 -53.09 81.71 95.69
C THR A 27 -52.01 80.63 95.79
N ARG A 28 -51.57 80.32 97.02
CA ARG A 28 -50.62 79.24 97.31
C ARG A 28 -51.23 77.87 97.05
N HIS A 29 -52.51 77.64 97.36
CA HIS A 29 -53.20 76.40 97.00
C HIS A 29 -53.39 76.23 95.49
N SER A 30 -53.74 77.30 94.76
CA SER A 30 -53.88 77.27 93.30
C SER A 30 -52.53 76.99 92.61
N THR A 31 -51.45 77.64 93.04
CA THR A 31 -50.10 77.37 92.54
C THR A 31 -49.65 75.95 92.89
N HIS A 32 -49.90 75.48 94.12
CA HIS A 32 -49.57 74.11 94.53
C HIS A 32 -50.37 73.04 93.76
N SER A 33 -51.64 73.31 93.44
CA SER A 33 -52.47 72.45 92.58
C SER A 33 -51.94 72.41 91.14
N THR A 34 -51.57 73.56 90.59
CA THR A 34 -50.98 73.65 89.24
C THR A 34 -49.65 72.92 89.14
N ILE A 35 -48.79 73.08 90.16
CA ILE A 35 -47.52 72.35 90.28
C ILE A 35 -47.76 70.84 90.39
N SER A 36 -48.73 70.42 91.21
CA SER A 36 -49.08 69.01 91.36
C SER A 36 -49.59 68.39 90.05
N ASN A 37 -50.43 69.11 89.29
CA ASN A 37 -50.90 68.66 87.99
C ASN A 37 -49.77 68.59 86.95
N ALA A 38 -48.87 69.57 86.93
CA ALA A 38 -47.67 69.54 86.09
C ALA A 38 -46.74 68.36 86.44
N GLN A 39 -46.57 68.05 87.73
CA GLN A 39 -45.84 66.87 88.20
C GLN A 39 -46.52 65.56 87.76
N CYS A 40 -47.85 65.50 87.81
CA CYS A 40 -48.63 64.34 87.34
C CYS A 40 -48.44 64.12 85.82
N ILE A 41 -48.53 65.18 85.01
CA ILE A 41 -48.30 65.11 83.55
C ILE A 41 -46.88 64.63 83.25
N LYS A 42 -45.87 65.15 83.96
CA LYS A 42 -44.47 64.70 83.83
C LYS A 42 -44.33 63.22 84.17
N SER A 43 -44.96 62.77 85.26
CA SER A 43 -44.94 61.36 85.69
C SER A 43 -45.58 60.45 84.63
N ASN A 44 -46.75 60.83 84.10
CA ASN A 44 -47.41 60.10 83.01
C ASN A 44 -46.55 60.05 81.76
N ALA A 45 -45.98 61.19 81.33
CA ALA A 45 -45.06 61.23 80.19
C ALA A 45 -43.85 60.30 80.40
N HIS A 46 -43.30 60.26 81.62
CA HIS A 46 -42.19 59.37 81.96
C HIS A 46 -42.61 57.89 81.93
N SER A 47 -43.82 57.55 82.41
CA SER A 47 -44.35 56.19 82.35
C SER A 47 -44.58 55.70 80.92
N THR A 48 -45.05 56.57 80.03
CA THR A 48 -45.21 56.28 78.60
C THR A 48 -43.84 56.08 77.95
N LEU A 49 -42.87 56.93 78.26
CA LEU A 49 -41.47 56.77 77.80
C LEU A 49 -40.85 55.45 78.25
N ASN A 50 -41.10 55.04 79.49
CA ASN A 50 -40.61 53.76 79.99
C ASN A 50 -41.27 52.57 79.27
N SER A 51 -42.56 52.69 78.96
CA SER A 51 -43.31 51.66 78.20
C SER A 51 -42.84 51.55 76.75
N THR A 52 -42.57 52.67 76.08
CA THR A 52 -42.00 52.67 74.72
C THR A 52 -40.58 52.13 74.71
N HIS A 53 -39.74 52.51 75.69
CA HIS A 53 -38.39 51.96 75.82
C HIS A 53 -38.42 50.44 76.04
N SER A 54 -39.32 49.95 76.89
CA SER A 54 -39.52 48.51 77.11
C SER A 54 -39.91 47.78 75.82
N THR A 55 -40.81 48.39 75.02
CA THR A 55 -41.24 47.83 73.73
C THR A 55 -40.09 47.77 72.72
N ILE A 56 -39.29 48.85 72.64
CA ILE A 56 -38.10 48.91 71.78
C ILE A 56 -37.08 47.86 72.19
N SER A 57 -36.83 47.71 73.49
CA SER A 57 -35.92 46.68 74.02
C SER A 57 -36.37 45.27 73.61
N ASN A 58 -37.65 44.94 73.78
CA ASN A 58 -38.21 43.66 73.35
C ASN A 58 -38.10 43.43 71.84
N ALA A 59 -38.35 44.46 71.03
CA ALA A 59 -38.16 44.41 69.57
C ALA A 59 -36.68 44.19 69.21
N HIS A 60 -35.75 44.82 69.94
CA HIS A 60 -34.31 44.61 69.76
C HIS A 60 -33.89 43.18 70.10
N SER A 61 -34.35 42.63 71.22
CA SER A 61 -34.09 41.24 71.62
C SER A 61 -34.63 40.25 70.59
N THR A 62 -35.85 40.48 70.07
CA THR A 62 -36.45 39.64 69.04
C THR A 62 -35.60 39.65 67.76
N ARG A 63 -35.16 40.84 67.32
CA ARG A 63 -34.30 40.98 66.14
C ARG A 63 -32.93 40.33 66.33
N HIS A 64 -32.36 40.43 67.53
CA HIS A 64 -31.12 39.76 67.85
C HIS A 64 -31.28 38.24 67.72
N ASN A 65 -32.35 37.68 68.29
CA ASN A 65 -32.64 36.24 68.20
C ASN A 65 -32.89 35.78 66.76
N THR A 66 -33.60 36.55 65.94
CA THR A 66 -33.78 36.22 64.52
C THR A 66 -32.45 36.29 63.78
N HIS A 67 -31.60 37.29 64.05
CA HIS A 67 -30.28 37.38 63.44
C HIS A 67 -29.37 36.21 63.84
N SER A 68 -29.36 35.81 65.11
CA SER A 68 -28.64 34.61 65.58
C SER A 68 -29.14 33.35 64.87
N THR A 69 -30.45 33.21 64.67
CA THR A 69 -31.04 32.07 63.95
C THR A 69 -30.62 32.04 62.47
N VAL A 70 -30.62 33.20 61.81
CA VAL A 70 -30.14 33.34 60.43
C VAL A 70 -28.66 33.01 60.32
N SER A 71 -27.84 33.50 61.25
CA SER A 71 -26.40 33.20 61.30
C SER A 71 -26.15 31.70 61.44
N ASN A 72 -26.83 31.04 62.38
CA ASN A 72 -26.73 29.58 62.55
C ASN A 72 -27.16 28.83 61.29
N THR A 73 -28.24 29.25 60.64
CA THR A 73 -28.72 28.66 59.38
C THR A 73 -27.67 28.80 58.28
N HIS A 74 -27.04 29.97 58.16
CA HIS A 74 -25.98 30.21 57.18
C HIS A 74 -24.76 29.33 57.44
N SER A 75 -24.34 29.17 58.70
CA SER A 75 -23.27 28.25 59.08
C SER A 75 -23.60 26.79 58.70
N THR A 76 -24.84 26.33 58.93
CA THR A 76 -25.27 24.99 58.51
C THR A 76 -25.21 24.82 56.99
N ILE A 77 -25.67 25.82 56.23
CA ILE A 77 -25.62 25.80 54.76
C ILE A 77 -24.17 25.77 54.25
N SER A 78 -23.30 26.58 54.84
CA SER A 78 -21.88 26.63 54.48
C SER A 78 -21.18 25.28 54.73
N ASN A 79 -21.46 24.65 55.87
CA ASN A 79 -20.96 23.32 56.18
C ASN A 79 -21.48 22.27 55.17
N ALA A 80 -22.78 22.29 54.86
CA ALA A 80 -23.36 21.40 53.86
C ALA A 80 -22.77 21.61 52.46
N HIS A 81 -22.46 22.86 52.09
CA HIS A 81 -21.79 23.18 50.83
C HIS A 81 -20.36 22.64 50.79
N SER A 82 -19.62 22.77 51.89
CA SER A 82 -18.26 22.23 52.01
C SER A 82 -18.24 20.70 51.90
N THR A 83 -19.19 20.01 52.55
CA THR A 83 -19.34 18.56 52.44
C THR A 83 -19.64 18.14 50.99
N ARG A 84 -20.54 18.84 50.30
CA ARG A 84 -20.86 18.57 48.89
C ARG A 84 -19.66 18.80 47.98
N HIS A 85 -18.93 19.89 48.19
CA HIS A 85 -17.72 20.18 47.42
C HIS A 85 -16.70 19.06 47.58
N ASN A 86 -16.43 18.62 48.81
CA ASN A 86 -15.51 17.51 49.08
C ASN A 86 -15.97 16.21 48.41
N ALA A 87 -17.26 15.88 48.50
CA ALA A 87 -17.81 14.71 47.81
C ALA A 87 -17.62 14.80 46.29
N HIS A 88 -17.84 15.97 45.70
CA HIS A 88 -17.65 16.19 44.27
C HIS A 88 -16.16 16.07 43.87
N SER A 89 -15.24 16.60 44.68
CA SER A 89 -13.80 16.41 44.48
C SER A 89 -13.40 14.95 44.54
N THR A 90 -13.94 14.17 45.49
CA THR A 90 -13.70 12.71 45.55
C THR A 90 -14.19 12.01 44.29
N ILE A 91 -15.41 12.32 43.84
CA ILE A 91 -15.98 11.74 42.60
C ILE A 91 -15.12 12.07 41.39
N SER A 92 -14.69 13.33 41.25
CA SER A 92 -13.83 13.76 40.15
C SER A 92 -12.49 13.02 40.14
N ASN A 93 -11.88 12.85 41.32
CA ASN A 93 -10.64 12.10 41.47
C ASN A 93 -10.84 10.62 41.10
N THR A 94 -11.91 9.98 41.58
CA THR A 94 -12.26 8.60 41.21
C THR A 94 -12.47 8.45 39.71
N HIS A 95 -13.20 9.36 39.07
CA HIS A 95 -13.37 9.36 37.61
C HIS A 95 -12.05 9.49 36.87
N SER A 96 -11.15 10.34 37.35
CA SER A 96 -9.83 10.54 36.76
C SER A 96 -8.97 9.28 36.89
N THR A 97 -9.00 8.61 38.04
CA THR A 97 -8.33 7.30 38.24
C THR A 97 -8.90 6.24 37.30
N ILE A 98 -10.23 6.10 37.22
CA ILE A 98 -10.88 5.11 36.33
C ILE A 98 -10.49 5.36 34.87
N SER A 99 -10.57 6.62 34.41
CA SER A 99 -10.21 7.00 33.04
C SER A 99 -8.75 6.66 32.74
N ASN A 100 -7.83 6.99 33.65
CA ASN A 100 -6.41 6.70 33.49
C ASN A 100 -6.13 5.20 33.49
N THR A 101 -6.75 4.42 34.38
CA THR A 101 -6.59 2.96 34.43
C THR A 101 -7.15 2.30 33.17
N LEU A 102 -8.34 2.69 32.69
CA LEU A 102 -8.93 2.17 31.46
C LEU A 102 -8.08 2.50 30.24
N ASN A 103 -7.68 3.76 30.07
CA ASN A 103 -6.88 4.18 28.92
C ASN A 103 -5.50 3.52 28.92
N SER A 104 -4.82 3.50 30.07
CA SER A 104 -3.48 2.91 30.15
C SER A 104 -3.47 1.39 30.04
N THR A 105 -4.45 0.70 30.64
CA THR A 105 -4.45 -0.77 30.65
C THR A 105 -5.05 -1.30 29.35
N LEU A 106 -6.25 -0.85 28.97
CA LEU A 106 -6.94 -1.40 27.82
C LEU A 106 -6.26 -1.01 26.52
N SER A 107 -5.90 0.26 26.34
CA SER A 107 -5.30 0.73 25.09
C SER A 107 -3.90 0.14 24.89
N ASN A 108 -3.03 0.16 25.92
CA ASN A 108 -1.67 -0.34 25.75
C ASN A 108 -1.62 -1.87 25.60
N THR A 109 -2.42 -2.62 26.36
CA THR A 109 -2.46 -4.08 26.22
C THR A 109 -3.06 -4.51 24.89
N LEU A 110 -4.15 -3.89 24.43
CA LEU A 110 -4.73 -4.20 23.11
C LEU A 110 -3.79 -3.82 21.97
N ASN A 111 -3.17 -2.64 22.02
CA ASN A 111 -2.23 -2.21 20.98
C ASN A 111 -0.98 -3.09 20.94
N SER A 112 -0.44 -3.46 22.11
CA SER A 112 0.71 -4.36 22.19
C SER A 112 0.38 -5.75 21.64
N THR A 113 -0.74 -6.35 22.05
CA THR A 113 -1.16 -7.68 21.55
C THR A 113 -1.44 -7.66 20.06
N HIS A 114 -2.09 -6.62 19.55
CA HIS A 114 -2.35 -6.46 18.11
C HIS A 114 -1.07 -6.29 17.30
N SER A 115 -0.09 -5.52 17.81
CA SER A 115 1.22 -5.36 17.20
C SER A 115 1.99 -6.68 17.14
N THR A 116 2.04 -7.42 18.25
CA THR A 116 2.69 -8.74 18.30
C THR A 116 2.06 -9.70 17.29
N LEU A 117 0.73 -9.80 17.26
CA LEU A 117 0.02 -10.68 16.33
C LEU A 117 0.29 -10.30 14.86
N SER A 118 0.24 -9.01 14.55
CA SER A 118 0.54 -8.51 13.19
C SER A 118 1.96 -8.84 12.77
N ASN A 119 2.94 -8.70 13.67
CA ASN A 119 4.33 -9.04 13.39
C ASN A 119 4.50 -10.55 13.16
N THR A 120 3.88 -11.39 13.98
CA THR A 120 3.92 -12.86 13.80
C THR A 120 3.32 -13.28 12.46
N LEU A 121 2.18 -12.69 12.07
CA LEU A 121 1.55 -12.95 10.77
C LEU A 121 2.45 -12.52 9.60
N ASN A 122 3.07 -11.34 9.69
CA ASN A 122 3.99 -10.85 8.66
C ASN A 122 5.23 -11.75 8.51
N SER A 123 5.81 -12.22 9.61
CA SER A 123 6.93 -13.17 9.59
C SER A 123 6.52 -14.50 8.98
N ALA A 124 5.35 -15.03 9.34
CA ALA A 124 4.82 -16.27 8.74
C ALA A 124 4.61 -16.12 7.24
N HIS A 125 3.99 -15.03 6.79
CA HIS A 125 3.76 -14.76 5.37
C HIS A 125 5.07 -14.63 4.59
N SER A 126 6.07 -13.95 5.16
CA SER A 126 7.41 -13.84 4.57
C SER A 126 8.08 -15.21 4.41
N THR A 127 7.93 -16.08 5.41
CA THR A 127 8.48 -17.45 5.38
C THR A 127 7.81 -18.29 4.28
N ILE A 128 6.49 -18.20 4.15
CA ILE A 128 5.72 -18.89 3.11
C ILE A 128 6.10 -18.38 1.71
N SER A 129 6.22 -17.06 1.55
CA SER A 129 6.62 -16.44 0.28
C SER A 129 8.01 -16.92 -0.16
N ASN A 130 8.97 -16.95 0.78
CA ASN A 130 10.31 -17.46 0.50
C ASN A 130 10.28 -18.94 0.11
N ALA A 131 9.52 -19.77 0.83
CA ALA A 131 9.33 -21.19 0.48
C ALA A 131 8.66 -21.37 -0.89
N HIS A 132 7.77 -20.46 -1.29
CA HIS A 132 7.17 -20.46 -2.62
C HIS A 132 8.17 -20.09 -3.71
N SER A 133 9.00 -19.09 -3.47
CA SER A 133 10.06 -18.68 -4.38
C SER A 133 11.11 -19.79 -4.57
N THR A 134 11.57 -20.44 -3.50
CA THR A 134 12.52 -21.56 -3.59
C THR A 134 11.94 -22.74 -4.36
N ARG A 135 10.68 -23.10 -4.12
CA ARG A 135 9.97 -24.14 -4.88
C ARG A 135 9.81 -23.76 -6.35
N HIS A 136 9.47 -22.51 -6.67
CA HIS A 136 9.35 -22.05 -8.05
C HIS A 136 10.70 -22.11 -8.79
N ASN A 137 11.78 -21.73 -8.13
CA ASN A 137 13.14 -21.82 -8.68
C ASN A 137 13.57 -23.27 -8.88
N ALA A 138 13.29 -24.15 -7.91
CA ALA A 138 13.55 -25.59 -8.04
C ALA A 138 12.73 -26.24 -9.17
N HIS A 139 11.47 -25.83 -9.35
CA HIS A 139 10.64 -26.35 -10.44
C HIS A 139 11.12 -25.86 -11.82
N SER A 140 11.56 -24.61 -11.89
CA SER A 140 12.16 -24.04 -13.11
C SER A 140 13.48 -24.72 -13.48
N THR A 141 14.33 -25.05 -12.51
CA THR A 141 15.60 -25.77 -12.77
C THR A 141 15.37 -27.23 -13.15
N VAL A 142 14.34 -27.90 -12.61
CA VAL A 142 13.99 -29.27 -13.02
C VAL A 142 13.38 -29.29 -14.43
N SER A 143 12.49 -28.36 -14.78
CA SER A 143 11.93 -28.30 -16.14
C SER A 143 12.98 -27.96 -17.21
N ASN A 144 14.01 -27.17 -16.89
CA ASN A 144 15.04 -26.77 -17.86
C ASN A 144 16.23 -27.74 -17.96
N SER A 145 16.32 -28.78 -17.12
CA SER A 145 17.48 -29.70 -17.11
C SER A 145 17.23 -31.03 -17.83
N VAL A 146 15.98 -31.34 -18.20
CA VAL A 146 15.64 -32.59 -18.87
C VAL A 146 15.65 -32.39 -20.39
N HIS A 147 16.71 -32.89 -21.03
CA HIS A 147 16.76 -33.01 -22.48
C HIS A 147 16.24 -34.39 -22.89
N VAL A 148 15.19 -34.42 -23.71
CA VAL A 148 14.63 -35.67 -24.25
C VAL A 148 15.10 -35.84 -25.68
N SER A 149 15.71 -36.99 -25.99
CA SER A 149 15.99 -37.32 -27.39
C SER A 149 14.72 -37.74 -28.11
N CYS A 150 14.44 -37.11 -29.26
CA CYS A 150 13.35 -37.50 -30.15
C CYS A 150 13.80 -38.51 -31.24
N ALA A 151 15.07 -38.95 -31.20
CA ALA A 151 15.64 -39.86 -32.20
C ALA A 151 16.50 -40.95 -31.55
N VAL A 152 16.54 -42.13 -32.20
CA VAL A 152 17.44 -43.23 -31.82
C VAL A 152 18.74 -43.07 -32.58
N GLY A 153 19.86 -42.88 -31.87
CA GLY A 153 21.16 -42.65 -32.48
C GLY A 153 22.30 -42.54 -31.47
N GLU A 154 23.49 -42.28 -31.97
CA GLU A 154 24.69 -42.03 -31.17
C GLU A 154 24.68 -40.60 -30.62
N LEU A 155 24.89 -40.44 -29.31
CA LEU A 155 24.97 -39.12 -28.69
C LEU A 155 26.38 -38.53 -28.86
N LEU A 156 26.47 -37.37 -29.50
CA LEU A 156 27.68 -36.59 -29.66
C LEU A 156 27.65 -35.37 -28.72
N SER A 157 28.75 -35.14 -28.00
CA SER A 157 28.96 -33.92 -27.21
C SER A 157 29.73 -32.91 -28.07
N LEU A 158 29.10 -31.78 -28.38
CA LEU A 158 29.70 -30.71 -29.20
C LEU A 158 30.42 -29.65 -28.35
N GLY A 159 30.57 -29.89 -27.04
CA GLY A 159 31.11 -28.92 -26.08
C GLY A 159 30.08 -27.87 -25.63
N MET A 160 30.40 -27.13 -24.56
CA MET A 160 29.53 -26.08 -23.98
C MET A 160 28.10 -26.56 -23.62
N GLY A 161 27.92 -27.82 -23.24
CA GLY A 161 26.60 -28.39 -22.93
C GLY A 161 25.68 -28.55 -24.16
N LYS A 162 26.22 -28.48 -25.38
CA LYS A 162 25.49 -28.78 -26.61
C LYS A 162 25.63 -30.26 -26.94
N TYR A 163 24.49 -30.90 -27.17
CA TYR A 163 24.41 -32.30 -27.53
C TYR A 163 23.76 -32.43 -28.90
N TRP A 164 24.24 -33.39 -29.68
CA TRP A 164 23.64 -33.76 -30.95
C TRP A 164 23.45 -35.26 -30.99
N VAL A 165 22.27 -35.72 -31.42
CA VAL A 165 22.06 -37.15 -31.67
C VAL A 165 22.36 -37.41 -33.13
N ASN A 166 23.41 -38.18 -33.39
CA ASN A 166 23.76 -38.68 -34.70
C ASN A 166 22.89 -39.91 -35.00
N TYR A 167 21.86 -39.75 -35.82
CA TYR A 167 20.92 -40.82 -36.16
C TYR A 167 20.84 -41.04 -37.66
N LYS A 168 20.50 -42.28 -38.05
CA LYS A 168 20.31 -42.64 -39.45
C LYS A 168 19.05 -41.97 -40.00
N GLN A 169 19.24 -40.87 -40.72
CA GLN A 169 18.18 -40.20 -41.46
C GLN A 169 18.02 -40.84 -42.84
N PHE A 170 16.80 -41.29 -43.16
CA PHE A 170 16.45 -41.76 -44.50
C PHE A 170 16.06 -40.62 -45.44
N ARG A 171 15.41 -39.58 -44.89
CA ARG A 171 14.99 -38.39 -45.60
C ARG A 171 15.78 -37.19 -45.11
N TYR A 172 16.19 -36.33 -46.04
CA TYR A 172 16.90 -35.12 -45.69
C TYR A 172 15.91 -34.13 -45.04
N LEU A 173 16.35 -33.46 -43.99
CA LEU A 173 15.63 -32.35 -43.38
C LEU A 173 16.43 -31.08 -43.71
N PRO A 174 15.89 -30.17 -44.53
CA PRO A 174 16.52 -28.90 -44.85
C PRO A 174 16.84 -28.14 -43.56
N LEU A 175 18.06 -27.61 -43.48
CA LEU A 175 18.48 -26.71 -42.42
C LEU A 175 19.07 -25.47 -43.06
N LEU A 176 18.89 -24.32 -42.41
CA LEU A 176 19.47 -23.07 -42.86
C LEU A 176 20.98 -23.24 -43.06
N ASP A 177 21.48 -22.65 -44.14
CA ASP A 177 22.88 -22.68 -44.57
C ASP A 177 23.42 -24.03 -45.07
N ASP A 178 22.60 -25.09 -45.09
CA ASP A 178 23.02 -26.37 -45.67
C ASP A 178 23.31 -26.23 -47.17
N ILE A 179 24.44 -26.78 -47.59
CA ILE A 179 24.84 -26.87 -48.98
C ILE A 179 24.33 -28.17 -49.57
N VAL A 180 23.45 -28.07 -50.56
CA VAL A 180 22.66 -29.18 -51.08
C VAL A 180 22.79 -29.31 -52.60
N LEU A 181 22.78 -30.55 -53.06
CA LEU A 181 22.61 -30.86 -54.49
C LEU A 181 21.13 -31.13 -54.77
N GLY A 182 20.61 -30.55 -55.84
CA GLY A 182 19.21 -30.67 -56.20
C GLY A 182 19.00 -31.01 -57.66
N VAL A 183 17.94 -31.76 -57.97
CA VAL A 183 17.52 -32.06 -59.34
C VAL A 183 16.26 -31.28 -59.67
N VAL A 184 16.25 -30.53 -60.76
CA VAL A 184 15.07 -29.77 -61.20
C VAL A 184 13.95 -30.75 -61.60
N LYS A 185 12.79 -30.62 -60.98
CA LYS A 185 11.59 -31.46 -61.25
C LYS A 185 10.47 -30.71 -61.95
N GLY A 186 10.41 -29.37 -61.81
CA GLY A 186 9.36 -28.57 -62.40
C GLY A 186 9.79 -27.15 -62.68
N LYS A 187 9.16 -26.54 -63.68
CA LYS A 187 9.34 -25.12 -64.04
C LYS A 187 8.06 -24.36 -63.72
N GLY A 188 8.17 -23.34 -62.88
CA GLY A 188 7.11 -22.36 -62.64
C GLY A 188 7.30 -21.12 -63.52
N LYS A 189 6.52 -20.07 -63.22
CA LYS A 189 6.61 -18.78 -63.92
C LYS A 189 7.92 -18.04 -63.59
N ASP A 190 8.17 -17.89 -62.30
CA ASP A 190 9.31 -17.12 -61.77
C ASP A 190 10.25 -17.97 -60.89
N THR A 191 9.95 -19.26 -60.75
CA THR A 191 10.66 -20.18 -59.88
C THR A 191 10.79 -21.57 -60.50
N TYR A 192 11.74 -22.36 -59.99
CA TYR A 192 11.89 -23.78 -60.30
C TYR A 192 11.64 -24.63 -59.05
N LYS A 193 11.01 -25.80 -59.24
CA LYS A 193 10.87 -26.82 -58.20
C LYS A 193 12.04 -27.79 -58.29
N VAL A 194 12.74 -27.97 -57.18
CA VAL A 194 14.00 -28.72 -57.09
C VAL A 194 13.88 -29.80 -56.02
N ASP A 195 14.18 -31.03 -56.40
CA ASP A 195 14.24 -32.16 -55.48
C ASP A 195 15.58 -32.22 -54.79
N ILE A 196 15.59 -31.92 -53.49
CA ILE A 196 16.74 -32.01 -52.60
C ILE A 196 16.64 -33.23 -51.66
N GLY A 197 15.69 -34.15 -51.88
CA GLY A 197 15.45 -35.31 -51.00
C GLY A 197 14.77 -34.97 -49.67
N GLY A 198 14.16 -33.79 -49.59
CA GLY A 198 13.43 -33.26 -48.43
C GLY A 198 11.96 -33.69 -48.34
N PRO A 199 11.19 -33.24 -47.31
CA PRO A 199 9.74 -33.46 -47.15
C PRO A 199 8.90 -32.98 -48.35
N SER A 200 9.33 -31.89 -48.97
CA SER A 200 8.76 -31.29 -50.17
C SER A 200 9.85 -30.94 -51.18
N TYR A 201 9.47 -30.57 -52.39
CA TYR A 201 10.40 -29.92 -53.31
C TYR A 201 10.76 -28.53 -52.78
N ALA A 202 12.02 -28.16 -52.94
CA ALA A 202 12.50 -26.82 -52.67
C ALA A 202 12.20 -25.90 -53.86
N ILE A 203 12.18 -24.59 -53.60
CA ILE A 203 11.99 -23.57 -54.61
C ILE A 203 13.29 -22.78 -54.80
N ILE A 204 13.62 -22.45 -56.05
CA ILE A 204 14.63 -21.43 -56.38
C ILE A 204 14.08 -20.43 -57.38
N ASN A 205 14.35 -19.14 -57.17
CA ASN A 205 14.00 -18.09 -58.14
C ASN A 205 14.98 -18.10 -59.32
N TYR A 206 14.52 -17.83 -60.54
CA TYR A 206 15.44 -17.72 -61.69
C TYR A 206 16.47 -16.58 -61.55
N LEU A 207 16.24 -15.63 -60.65
CA LEU A 207 17.16 -14.54 -60.30
C LEU A 207 18.19 -14.92 -59.23
N ASP A 208 18.04 -16.05 -58.54
CA ASP A 208 18.92 -16.45 -57.44
C ASP A 208 20.14 -17.25 -57.91
N PHE A 209 20.74 -16.76 -59.00
CA PHE A 209 22.01 -17.24 -59.53
C PHE A 209 22.97 -16.06 -59.68
N PRO A 210 24.30 -16.25 -59.56
CA PRO A 210 25.26 -15.16 -59.48
C PRO A 210 25.16 -14.16 -60.64
N SER A 211 24.97 -14.65 -61.86
CA SER A 211 24.90 -13.84 -63.09
C SER A 211 23.47 -13.58 -63.61
N ALA A 212 22.44 -13.94 -62.84
CA ALA A 212 21.05 -13.79 -63.28
C ALA A 212 20.54 -12.35 -63.11
N THR A 213 19.85 -11.86 -64.14
CA THR A 213 19.14 -10.57 -64.11
C THR A 213 17.76 -10.73 -64.76
N LYS A 214 16.87 -9.73 -64.63
CA LYS A 214 15.53 -9.78 -65.28
C LYS A 214 15.62 -9.93 -66.81
N ARG A 215 16.71 -9.45 -67.43
CA ARG A 215 16.99 -9.55 -68.87
C ARG A 215 17.70 -10.86 -69.24
N ASN A 216 18.58 -11.36 -68.37
CA ASN A 216 19.33 -12.60 -68.55
C ASN A 216 18.91 -13.63 -67.50
N ARG A 217 17.82 -14.36 -67.79
CA ARG A 217 17.27 -15.36 -66.87
C ARG A 217 18.01 -16.69 -67.04
N VAL A 218 18.36 -17.34 -65.94
CA VAL A 218 18.89 -18.71 -65.99
C VAL A 218 17.76 -19.65 -66.41
N THR A 219 17.99 -20.38 -67.49
CA THR A 219 17.04 -21.35 -68.05
C THR A 219 17.46 -22.75 -67.64
N LEU A 220 16.69 -23.37 -66.75
CA LEU A 220 16.90 -24.75 -66.31
C LEU A 220 15.93 -25.69 -67.00
N SER A 221 16.35 -26.92 -67.25
CA SER A 221 15.55 -28.04 -67.73
C SER A 221 15.27 -29.06 -66.62
N VAL A 222 14.14 -29.77 -66.74
CA VAL A 222 13.85 -30.87 -65.81
C VAL A 222 14.94 -31.93 -65.99
N GLY A 223 15.54 -32.35 -64.88
CA GLY A 223 16.71 -33.21 -64.87
C GLY A 223 18.05 -32.50 -64.68
N ASP A 224 18.11 -31.16 -64.85
CA ASP A 224 19.32 -30.41 -64.54
C ASP A 224 19.66 -30.53 -63.05
N VAL A 225 20.95 -30.64 -62.74
CA VAL A 225 21.46 -30.71 -61.39
C VAL A 225 22.09 -29.38 -61.01
N LEU A 226 21.84 -28.92 -59.80
CA LEU A 226 22.41 -27.68 -59.28
C LEU A 226 22.94 -27.85 -57.86
N LEU A 227 23.94 -27.04 -57.55
CA LEU A 227 24.49 -26.84 -56.21
C LEU A 227 23.97 -25.51 -55.67
N GLY A 228 23.28 -25.55 -54.52
CA GLY A 228 22.75 -24.35 -53.87
C GLY A 228 22.80 -24.47 -52.36
N GLN A 229 22.48 -23.37 -51.69
CA GLN A 229 22.36 -23.28 -50.24
C GLN A 229 20.90 -23.11 -49.84
N VAL A 230 20.48 -23.78 -48.78
CA VAL A 230 19.18 -23.53 -48.13
C VAL A 230 19.23 -22.18 -47.42
N VAL A 231 18.38 -21.23 -47.86
CA VAL A 231 18.33 -19.87 -47.32
C VAL A 231 17.06 -19.58 -46.53
N GLU A 232 16.02 -20.38 -46.72
CA GLU A 232 14.79 -20.30 -45.94
C GLU A 232 14.22 -21.70 -45.76
N ASP A 233 13.88 -22.05 -44.52
CA ASP A 233 13.10 -23.25 -44.22
C ASP A 233 12.12 -22.91 -43.10
N SER A 234 10.83 -23.21 -43.29
CA SER A 234 9.82 -23.05 -42.26
C SER A 234 8.80 -24.17 -42.31
N LEU A 235 8.26 -24.54 -41.15
CA LEU A 235 7.39 -25.72 -40.96
C LEU A 235 6.18 -25.76 -41.91
N HIS A 236 5.74 -24.62 -42.42
CA HIS A 236 4.54 -24.48 -43.26
C HIS A 236 4.82 -24.01 -44.70
N CYS A 237 6.09 -23.85 -45.10
CA CYS A 237 6.47 -23.40 -46.44
C CYS A 237 7.43 -24.39 -47.12
N GLU A 238 7.46 -24.38 -48.46
CA GLU A 238 8.49 -25.09 -49.22
C GLU A 238 9.85 -24.44 -48.92
N SER A 239 10.89 -25.24 -48.65
CA SER A 239 12.25 -24.71 -48.41
C SER A 239 12.75 -23.94 -49.63
N VAL A 240 13.45 -22.83 -49.42
CA VAL A 240 14.01 -21.99 -50.48
C VAL A 240 15.51 -22.20 -50.55
N ILE A 241 16.01 -22.39 -51.77
CA ILE A 241 17.45 -22.51 -52.05
C ILE A 241 17.93 -21.35 -52.94
N SER A 242 19.19 -20.95 -52.74
CA SER A 242 19.85 -19.89 -53.50
C SER A 242 21.21 -20.37 -54.03
N CYS A 243 21.57 -19.93 -55.23
CA CYS A 243 22.90 -20.13 -55.80
C CYS A 243 23.73 -18.83 -55.78
N ARG A 244 23.24 -17.74 -55.19
CA ARG A 244 23.90 -16.42 -55.18
C ARG A 244 24.88 -16.25 -54.01
N THR A 245 24.85 -17.13 -53.03
CA THR A 245 25.63 -16.98 -51.80
C THR A 245 27.13 -16.87 -52.11
N GLU A 246 27.78 -15.84 -51.55
CA GLU A 246 29.22 -15.59 -51.74
C GLU A 246 30.12 -16.58 -50.96
N SER A 247 29.52 -17.35 -50.05
CA SER A 247 30.20 -18.27 -49.14
C SER A 247 30.93 -19.41 -49.87
N ILE A 248 30.44 -19.87 -51.02
CA ILE A 248 31.06 -21.01 -51.74
C ILE A 248 31.13 -20.75 -53.24
N PRO A 249 32.33 -20.71 -53.84
CA PRO A 249 32.48 -20.61 -55.28
C PRO A 249 31.98 -21.89 -55.97
N GLY A 250 31.38 -21.75 -57.16
CA GLY A 250 30.90 -22.88 -57.96
C GLY A 250 29.43 -23.28 -57.74
N MET A 251 28.64 -22.45 -57.05
CA MET A 251 27.19 -22.60 -56.98
C MET A 251 26.52 -22.40 -58.34
N GLY A 252 25.36 -23.02 -58.52
CA GLY A 252 24.58 -22.99 -59.75
C GLY A 252 24.51 -24.35 -60.44
N VAL A 253 24.27 -24.31 -61.75
CA VAL A 253 24.02 -25.52 -62.56
C VAL A 253 25.31 -26.27 -62.78
N LEU A 254 25.29 -27.58 -62.50
CA LEU A 254 26.41 -28.48 -62.73
C LEU A 254 26.24 -29.18 -64.07
N LYS A 255 27.33 -29.26 -64.84
CA LYS A 255 27.35 -29.87 -66.18
C LYS A 255 28.41 -30.96 -66.26
N ASN A 256 28.24 -31.87 -67.21
CA ASN A 256 29.21 -32.92 -67.55
C ASN A 256 29.59 -33.83 -66.36
N GLY A 257 28.60 -34.28 -65.61
CA GLY A 257 28.81 -35.17 -64.47
C GLY A 257 27.59 -36.02 -64.16
N VAL A 258 27.66 -36.74 -63.06
CA VAL A 258 26.59 -37.62 -62.58
C VAL A 258 26.31 -37.38 -61.10
N LEU A 259 25.03 -37.42 -60.74
CA LEU A 259 24.57 -37.33 -59.35
C LEU A 259 24.37 -38.74 -58.78
N LEU A 260 25.02 -39.04 -57.66
CA LEU A 260 24.91 -40.32 -56.95
C LEU A 260 24.36 -40.10 -55.53
N LYS A 261 23.57 -41.05 -55.01
CA LYS A 261 23.09 -41.05 -53.63
C LYS A 261 24.04 -41.89 -52.77
N VAL A 262 24.66 -41.25 -51.76
CA VAL A 262 25.61 -41.90 -50.84
C VAL A 262 25.02 -42.12 -49.43
N GLY A 263 23.96 -41.39 -49.09
CA GLY A 263 23.37 -41.39 -47.75
C GLY A 263 23.85 -40.21 -46.90
N ILE A 264 22.97 -39.70 -46.03
CA ILE A 264 23.16 -38.41 -45.34
C ILE A 264 24.37 -38.44 -44.39
N LEU A 265 24.47 -39.47 -43.55
CA LEU A 265 25.57 -39.60 -42.60
C LEU A 265 26.92 -39.75 -43.28
N GLN A 266 26.99 -40.57 -44.34
CA GLN A 266 28.22 -40.81 -45.08
C GLN A 266 28.68 -39.54 -45.80
N SER A 267 27.76 -38.81 -46.46
CA SER A 267 28.08 -37.54 -47.11
C SER A 267 28.58 -36.49 -46.12
N ARG A 268 27.94 -36.36 -44.94
CA ARG A 268 28.38 -35.44 -43.88
C ARG A 268 29.75 -35.81 -43.32
N LYS A 269 30.03 -37.10 -43.16
CA LYS A 269 31.36 -37.59 -42.78
C LYS A 269 32.42 -37.16 -43.79
N TYR A 270 32.14 -37.28 -45.10
CA TYR A 270 33.06 -36.89 -46.16
C TYR A 270 33.19 -35.38 -46.35
N LEU A 271 32.18 -34.59 -46.01
CA LEU A 271 32.34 -33.13 -45.94
C LEU A 271 33.34 -32.70 -44.85
N LEU A 272 33.37 -33.41 -43.71
CA LEU A 272 34.31 -33.15 -42.63
C LEU A 272 35.71 -33.75 -42.89
N HIS A 273 35.73 -34.95 -43.48
CA HIS A 273 36.95 -35.70 -43.78
C HIS A 273 36.89 -36.16 -45.24
N PRO A 274 37.28 -35.29 -46.20
CA PRO A 274 37.21 -35.61 -47.63
C PRO A 274 37.99 -36.88 -47.97
N PRO A 275 37.40 -37.81 -48.73
CA PRO A 275 38.09 -39.00 -49.19
C PRO A 275 39.15 -38.61 -50.23
N ASP A 276 40.27 -39.34 -50.25
CA ASP A 276 41.34 -39.14 -51.21
C ASP A 276 40.96 -39.77 -52.56
N VAL A 277 40.15 -39.03 -53.34
CA VAL A 277 39.64 -39.46 -54.66
C VAL A 277 40.48 -38.77 -55.73
N SER A 278 41.44 -39.51 -56.26
CA SER A 278 42.59 -38.96 -56.99
C SER A 278 42.28 -38.40 -58.38
N SER A 279 41.14 -38.75 -59.00
CA SER A 279 40.89 -38.55 -60.44
C SER A 279 39.58 -37.81 -60.80
N SER A 280 38.79 -37.35 -59.82
CA SER A 280 37.49 -36.70 -60.08
C SER A 280 37.21 -35.50 -59.20
N MET A 281 36.53 -34.49 -59.76
CA MET A 281 35.88 -33.45 -58.97
C MET A 281 34.63 -34.06 -58.32
N CYS A 282 34.71 -34.32 -57.02
CA CYS A 282 33.61 -34.79 -56.19
C CYS A 282 33.06 -33.66 -55.33
N ILE A 283 31.77 -33.37 -55.45
CA ILE A 283 31.07 -32.40 -54.60
C ILE A 283 30.11 -33.16 -53.70
N PHE A 284 30.46 -33.32 -52.43
CA PHE A 284 29.56 -33.87 -51.42
C PHE A 284 28.59 -32.80 -50.93
N SER A 285 27.42 -33.22 -50.47
CA SER A 285 26.35 -32.30 -50.04
C SER A 285 25.67 -32.77 -48.76
N MET A 286 25.09 -31.84 -48.01
CA MET A 286 24.46 -32.11 -46.71
C MET A 286 23.25 -33.04 -46.81
N ASN A 287 22.63 -33.12 -47.98
CA ASN A 287 21.46 -33.94 -48.25
C ASN A 287 21.77 -35.36 -48.76
N GLY A 288 23.03 -35.79 -48.66
CA GLY A 288 23.41 -37.19 -48.91
C GLY A 288 23.59 -37.54 -50.38
N TYR A 289 23.82 -36.55 -51.23
CA TYR A 289 24.18 -36.74 -52.63
C TYR A 289 25.64 -36.33 -52.88
N VAL A 290 26.22 -36.88 -53.93
CA VAL A 290 27.53 -36.48 -54.45
C VAL A 290 27.44 -36.25 -55.96
N TRP A 291 28.07 -35.18 -56.42
CA TRP A 291 28.26 -34.93 -57.85
C TRP A 291 29.67 -35.36 -58.25
N VAL A 292 29.78 -36.15 -59.32
CA VAL A 292 31.05 -36.66 -59.83
C VAL A 292 31.26 -36.15 -61.26
N SER A 293 32.37 -35.46 -61.49
CA SER A 293 32.77 -34.95 -62.81
C SER A 293 34.27 -35.14 -63.05
N PRO A 294 34.71 -35.72 -64.18
CA PRO A 294 33.88 -36.30 -65.25
C PRO A 294 33.24 -37.65 -64.83
N PRO A 295 32.12 -38.06 -65.46
CA PRO A 295 31.37 -39.25 -65.09
C PRO A 295 31.96 -40.51 -65.77
N THR A 296 33.25 -40.77 -65.57
CA THR A 296 33.89 -42.00 -66.07
C THR A 296 33.50 -43.19 -65.20
N GLN A 297 33.53 -44.38 -65.77
CA GLN A 297 33.18 -45.61 -65.04
C GLN A 297 34.11 -45.84 -63.83
N GLU A 298 35.38 -45.45 -63.95
CA GLU A 298 36.38 -45.55 -62.88
C GLU A 298 36.03 -44.63 -61.72
N ASN A 299 35.79 -43.34 -61.99
CA ASN A 299 35.42 -42.34 -60.97
C ASN A 299 34.11 -42.72 -60.26
N ILE A 300 33.12 -43.21 -61.02
CA ILE A 300 31.85 -43.67 -60.44
C ILE A 300 32.08 -44.88 -59.53
N LYS A 301 32.88 -45.87 -59.95
CA LYS A 301 33.18 -47.05 -59.12
C LYS A 301 33.95 -46.69 -57.86
N GLU A 302 34.91 -45.78 -57.95
CA GLU A 302 35.67 -45.27 -56.81
C GLU A 302 34.73 -44.65 -55.78
N VAL A 303 33.83 -43.77 -56.19
CA VAL A 303 32.85 -43.15 -55.29
C VAL A 303 31.82 -44.15 -54.77
N LEU A 304 31.35 -45.10 -55.58
CA LEU A 304 30.41 -46.14 -55.12
C LEU A 304 31.05 -47.08 -54.09
N SER A 305 32.38 -47.29 -54.12
CA SER A 305 33.08 -48.10 -53.12
C SER A 305 33.14 -47.47 -51.73
N LEU A 306 32.83 -46.16 -51.64
CA LEU A 306 32.78 -45.38 -50.40
C LEU A 306 31.41 -45.43 -49.70
N ILE A 307 30.40 -46.01 -50.35
CA ILE A 307 29.00 -46.09 -49.88
C ILE A 307 28.74 -47.43 -49.21
#